data_AF-A0A173MKK1-F1
#
_entry.id   AF-A0A173MKK1-F1
#
_cell.length_a   1.000
_cell.length_b   1.000
_cell.length_c   1.000
_cell.angle_alpha   90.00
_cell.angle_beta   90.00
_cell.angle_gamma   90.00
#
_symmetry.space_group_name_H-M   'P 1'
#
loop_
_entity.id
_entity.type
_entity.pdbx_description
1 polymer ?
#
loop_
_entity_poly.entity_id
_entity_poly.type
_entity_poly.pdbx_seq_one_letter_code
_entity_poly.pdbx_strand_id
1 'polypeptide(L)'
;MYMKKVTVLVMAVLAFGQFAAAQNKLTTGKWRALLHRADGNDIVFNFQLAWQKSKPVLYILNAAEKLAVTDVQLQGDSMNFNMPFFESAFRTRIFSKDSISGVWVKATSSGKNIEMPFTASTRYTYRFQPQAGSTAGTVTGKWSVQFLDKEGKPDEPAIGVFTQKGKAVTGSILTPTGDYRFLEGRMNGNTLLLSTFDGSHAFVIRAELKEGKLTDGMFYAGLTSKQGWTAVRNDTATLPDLAAMYVKKGEEGYPDFRFKDMEGKEVSIKDDRFKNKVVIIQLMGSWCPNCMDETAFLSEYYRKNQARGVEIVALAYEYTTDFNRSQQSLRKFQQRFNVTYPILITGVSVTDTLRTEKTLPQFTRIKSFPTSIILDRTGKVRKIDNGFVGPGTGAYFTTYKNEFEKLMNELLAEGAVTKP
;
A
#
# COMPACT_ATOMS: atom_id res chain seq x y z
N MET A 1 -26.32 12.76 -89.07
CA MET A 1 -25.95 11.41 -89.55
C MET A 1 -25.02 10.80 -88.51
N TYR A 2 -25.34 9.58 -88.07
CA TYR A 2 -24.61 8.71 -87.11
C TYR A 2 -24.54 9.06 -85.62
N MET A 3 -25.48 8.45 -84.89
CA MET A 3 -25.31 7.92 -83.54
C MET A 3 -24.04 7.06 -83.39
N LYS A 4 -23.39 7.14 -82.22
CA LYS A 4 -22.97 5.96 -81.46
C LYS A 4 -22.87 6.29 -79.97
N LYS A 5 -23.60 5.51 -79.18
CA LYS A 5 -23.62 5.47 -77.72
C LYS A 5 -22.27 4.94 -77.20
N VAL A 6 -21.75 5.51 -76.11
CA VAL A 6 -20.96 4.74 -75.14
C VAL A 6 -21.39 5.14 -73.73
N THR A 7 -22.05 4.19 -73.09
CA THR A 7 -22.37 4.14 -71.67
C THR A 7 -21.07 4.11 -70.87
N VAL A 8 -20.81 5.08 -70.00
CA VAL A 8 -19.73 5.00 -68.99
C VAL A 8 -20.34 5.17 -67.59
N LEU A 9 -20.56 4.01 -66.99
CA LEU A 9 -20.30 3.63 -65.60
C LEU A 9 -20.42 4.74 -64.53
N VAL A 10 -21.54 4.69 -63.81
CA VAL A 10 -21.68 5.16 -62.44
C VAL A 10 -20.75 4.33 -61.54
N MET A 11 -19.58 4.86 -61.20
CA MET A 11 -18.81 4.49 -59.99
C MET A 11 -18.01 5.71 -59.52
N ALA A 12 -18.73 6.75 -59.11
CA ALA A 12 -18.17 7.84 -58.35
C ALA A 12 -17.87 7.34 -56.92
N VAL A 13 -16.66 6.82 -56.75
CA VAL A 13 -15.79 6.99 -55.56
C VAL A 13 -16.54 7.19 -54.23
N LEU A 14 -17.20 6.13 -53.76
CA LEU A 14 -17.39 5.90 -52.31
C LEU A 14 -16.11 5.25 -51.77
N ALA A 15 -14.98 5.95 -51.93
CA ALA A 15 -13.75 5.69 -51.19
C ALA A 15 -13.61 6.80 -50.13
N PHE A 16 -14.68 7.06 -49.36
CA PHE A 16 -14.52 7.74 -48.09
C PHE A 16 -13.84 6.72 -47.16
N GLY A 17 -12.58 7.00 -46.89
CA GLY A 17 -11.65 6.06 -46.29
C GLY A 17 -12.21 5.41 -45.04
N GLN A 18 -12.28 4.08 -45.08
CA GLN A 18 -12.00 3.28 -43.91
C GLN A 18 -10.51 3.49 -43.54
N PHE A 19 -10.16 4.67 -43.05
CA PHE A 19 -9.13 4.75 -42.03
C PHE A 19 -9.73 4.10 -40.79
N ALA A 20 -9.80 2.77 -40.80
CA ALA A 20 -9.67 2.02 -39.57
C ALA A 20 -8.30 2.42 -39.03
N ALA A 21 -8.26 3.47 -38.21
CA ALA A 21 -7.11 3.76 -37.40
C ALA A 21 -6.86 2.47 -36.63
N ALA A 22 -5.87 1.70 -37.07
CA ALA A 22 -5.30 0.63 -36.29
C ALA A 22 -4.77 1.34 -35.04
N GLN A 23 -5.63 1.42 -34.02
CA GLN A 23 -5.30 2.03 -32.75
C GLN A 23 -4.07 1.24 -32.29
N ASN A 24 -2.90 1.87 -32.31
CA ASN A 24 -1.63 1.21 -32.02
C ASN A 24 -1.73 0.65 -30.61
N LYS A 25 -2.14 -0.61 -30.49
CA LYS A 25 -2.32 -1.28 -29.21
C LYS A 25 -0.96 -1.29 -28.55
N LEU A 26 -0.90 -0.71 -27.35
CA LEU A 26 0.29 -0.75 -26.51
C LEU A 26 0.77 -2.20 -26.37
N THR A 27 2.09 -2.37 -26.44
CA THR A 27 2.75 -3.67 -26.37
C THR A 27 2.42 -4.36 -25.05
N THR A 28 1.80 -5.54 -25.15
CA THR A 28 1.59 -6.44 -24.02
C THR A 28 2.93 -6.91 -23.46
N GLY A 29 3.02 -7.04 -22.14
CA GLY A 29 4.22 -7.58 -21.49
C GLY A 29 4.74 -6.67 -20.40
N LYS A 30 6.02 -6.84 -20.05
CA LYS A 30 6.65 -6.13 -18.94
C LYS A 30 7.18 -4.77 -19.40
N TRP A 31 6.82 -3.74 -18.65
CA TRP A 31 7.27 -2.37 -18.80
C TRP A 31 8.15 -1.98 -17.62
N ARG A 32 9.15 -1.13 -17.87
CA ARG A 32 9.87 -0.41 -16.82
C ARG A 32 9.34 1.00 -16.74
N ALA A 33 8.98 1.39 -15.53
CA ALA A 33 8.47 2.71 -15.17
C ALA A 33 9.45 3.47 -14.31
N LEU A 34 9.47 4.79 -14.47
CA LEU A 34 10.25 5.74 -13.70
C LEU A 34 9.32 6.87 -13.22
N LEU A 35 9.39 7.21 -11.94
CA LEU A 35 8.94 8.50 -11.43
C LEU A 35 10.17 9.38 -11.25
N HIS A 36 10.21 10.48 -11.98
CA HIS A 36 11.39 11.32 -12.03
C HIS A 36 11.49 12.23 -10.82
N ARG A 37 12.71 12.30 -10.28
CA ARG A 37 13.04 13.22 -9.20
C ARG A 37 14.04 14.25 -9.70
N ALA A 38 13.93 15.47 -9.18
CA ALA A 38 14.84 16.56 -9.57
C ALA A 38 16.31 16.27 -9.20
N ASP A 39 16.55 15.41 -8.22
CA ASP A 39 17.89 14.97 -7.80
C ASP A 39 18.44 13.79 -8.62
N GLY A 40 17.74 13.34 -9.66
CA GLY A 40 18.14 12.26 -10.55
C GLY A 40 18.00 10.84 -9.97
N ASN A 41 17.52 10.69 -8.72
CA ASN A 41 17.35 9.38 -8.07
C ASN A 41 15.96 8.80 -8.35
N ASP A 42 15.62 8.63 -9.63
CA ASP A 42 14.30 8.20 -10.08
C ASP A 42 13.77 6.97 -9.33
N ILE A 43 12.49 7.00 -9.00
CA ILE A 43 11.81 5.84 -8.41
C ILE A 43 11.46 4.88 -9.53
N VAL A 44 12.08 3.71 -9.52
CA VAL A 44 11.91 2.70 -10.56
C VAL A 44 11.00 1.58 -10.12
N PHE A 45 10.09 1.16 -10.99
CA PHE A 45 9.29 -0.04 -10.80
C PHE A 45 8.95 -0.72 -12.13
N ASN A 46 8.38 -1.91 -12.05
CA ASN A 46 7.87 -2.61 -13.23
C ASN A 46 6.36 -2.80 -13.11
N PHE A 47 5.70 -2.78 -14.27
CA PHE A 47 4.34 -3.28 -14.38
C PHE A 47 4.23 -4.20 -15.58
N GLN A 48 3.23 -5.07 -15.58
CA GLN A 48 2.85 -5.86 -16.74
C GLN A 48 1.56 -5.31 -17.32
N LEU A 49 1.57 -4.97 -18.61
CA LEU A 49 0.37 -4.63 -19.37
C LEU A 49 -0.21 -5.89 -19.99
N ALA A 50 -1.50 -6.11 -19.81
CA ALA A 50 -2.28 -7.18 -20.43
C ALA A 50 -3.62 -6.65 -20.95
N TRP A 51 -4.31 -7.44 -21.76
CA TRP A 51 -5.63 -7.11 -22.30
C TRP A 51 -6.65 -8.15 -21.85
N GLN A 52 -7.75 -7.70 -21.24
CA GLN A 52 -8.88 -8.55 -20.85
C GLN A 52 -10.14 -8.05 -21.56
N LYS A 53 -10.74 -8.88 -22.41
CA LYS A 53 -11.95 -8.51 -23.19
C LYS A 53 -11.79 -7.14 -23.89
N SER A 54 -10.62 -6.92 -24.51
CA SER A 54 -10.23 -5.66 -25.18
C SER A 54 -10.02 -4.44 -24.27
N LYS A 55 -10.09 -4.58 -22.95
CA LYS A 55 -9.72 -3.53 -21.98
C LYS A 55 -8.29 -3.76 -21.47
N PRO A 56 -7.44 -2.72 -21.39
CA PRO A 56 -6.13 -2.85 -20.78
C PRO A 56 -6.26 -3.07 -19.27
N VAL A 57 -5.37 -3.90 -18.73
CA VAL A 57 -5.19 -4.11 -17.29
C VAL A 57 -3.70 -4.04 -17.00
N LEU A 58 -3.32 -3.24 -16.02
CA LEU A 58 -1.94 -3.18 -15.55
C LEU A 58 -1.80 -4.03 -14.30
N TYR A 59 -0.63 -4.64 -14.14
CA TYR A 59 -0.25 -5.30 -12.91
C TYR A 59 1.06 -4.70 -12.41
N ILE A 60 1.01 -3.90 -11.36
CA ILE A 60 2.25 -3.44 -10.72
C ILE A 60 2.91 -4.66 -10.08
N LEU A 61 4.20 -4.81 -10.32
CA LEU A 61 4.97 -5.96 -9.86
C LEU A 61 5.86 -5.50 -8.72
N ASN A 62 5.79 -6.16 -7.57
CA ASN A 62 6.71 -5.96 -6.44
C ASN A 62 7.01 -7.32 -5.79
N ALA A 63 8.13 -7.94 -6.15
CA ALA A 63 8.52 -9.26 -5.63
C ALA A 63 7.37 -10.29 -5.77
N ALA A 64 6.77 -10.74 -4.67
CA ALA A 64 5.65 -11.68 -4.68
C ALA A 64 4.27 -11.01 -4.91
N GLU A 65 4.17 -9.69 -4.78
CA GLU A 65 2.95 -8.94 -5.00
C GLU A 65 2.73 -8.62 -6.48
N LYS A 66 1.47 -8.79 -6.91
CA LYS A 66 0.98 -8.43 -8.23
C LYS A 66 -0.29 -7.60 -8.10
N LEU A 67 -0.15 -6.27 -8.08
CA LEU A 67 -1.25 -5.34 -7.86
C LEU A 67 -2.02 -5.06 -9.14
N ALA A 68 -3.27 -5.54 -9.23
CA ALA A 68 -4.11 -5.31 -10.42
C ALA A 68 -4.69 -3.89 -10.45
N VAL A 69 -4.46 -3.18 -11.55
CA VAL A 69 -5.03 -1.87 -11.86
C VAL A 69 -5.98 -2.03 -13.04
N THR A 70 -7.29 -1.98 -12.75
CA THR A 70 -8.36 -2.26 -13.72
C THR A 70 -9.11 -1.01 -14.17
N ASP A 71 -9.00 0.10 -13.44
CA ASP A 71 -9.52 1.40 -13.87
C ASP A 71 -8.50 2.06 -14.80
N VAL A 72 -8.60 1.70 -16.08
CA VAL A 72 -7.72 2.17 -17.15
C VAL A 72 -8.58 2.69 -18.30
N GLN A 73 -8.33 3.94 -18.69
CA GLN A 73 -9.08 4.68 -19.69
C GLN A 73 -8.16 5.00 -20.86
N LEU A 74 -8.52 4.51 -22.05
CA LEU A 74 -7.85 4.82 -23.31
C LEU A 74 -8.70 5.81 -24.10
N GLN A 75 -8.15 6.96 -24.42
CA GLN A 75 -8.82 7.97 -25.24
C GLN A 75 -7.79 8.67 -26.12
N GLY A 76 -7.92 8.50 -27.44
CA GLY A 76 -6.97 9.07 -28.40
C GLY A 76 -5.54 8.62 -28.14
N ASP A 77 -4.67 9.59 -27.85
CA ASP A 77 -3.27 9.39 -27.50
C ASP A 77 -3.02 9.28 -25.98
N SER A 78 -4.06 9.07 -25.17
CA SER A 78 -3.95 9.07 -23.70
C SER A 78 -4.28 7.71 -23.09
N MET A 79 -3.50 7.31 -22.08
CA MET A 79 -3.78 6.16 -21.21
C MET A 79 -3.78 6.62 -19.75
N ASN A 80 -4.95 6.92 -19.22
CA ASN A 80 -5.10 7.33 -17.83
C ASN A 80 -5.48 6.12 -16.99
N PHE A 81 -4.92 5.99 -15.78
CA PHE A 81 -5.29 4.90 -14.89
C PHE A 81 -5.28 5.34 -13.44
N ASN A 82 -6.29 4.91 -12.68
CA ASN A 82 -6.43 5.24 -11.26
C ASN A 82 -5.96 4.04 -10.44
N MET A 83 -5.18 4.30 -9.39
CA MET A 83 -4.73 3.24 -8.50
C MET A 83 -5.92 2.67 -7.72
N PRO A 84 -5.97 1.34 -7.52
CA PRO A 84 -7.14 0.65 -7.00
C PRO A 84 -7.47 0.99 -5.54
N PHE A 85 -6.46 1.34 -4.73
CA PHE A 85 -6.62 1.58 -3.30
C PHE A 85 -6.53 3.06 -2.99
N PHE A 86 -5.46 3.70 -3.44
CA PHE A 86 -5.11 5.03 -2.99
C PHE A 86 -5.73 6.12 -3.86
N GLU A 87 -5.88 7.33 -3.29
CA GLU A 87 -6.18 8.56 -4.03
C GLU A 87 -4.97 8.98 -4.88
N SER A 88 -4.57 8.13 -5.83
CA SER A 88 -3.50 8.41 -6.77
C SER A 88 -3.80 7.83 -8.14
N ALA A 89 -3.21 8.44 -9.16
CA ALA A 89 -3.50 8.11 -10.54
C ALA A 89 -2.38 8.56 -11.47
N PHE A 90 -2.38 8.00 -12.67
CA PHE A 90 -1.50 8.42 -13.75
C PHE A 90 -2.30 9.13 -14.82
N ARG A 91 -1.74 10.23 -15.30
CA ARG A 91 -2.24 11.00 -16.44
C ARG A 91 -1.16 10.97 -17.51
N THR A 92 -1.38 10.20 -18.57
CA THR A 92 -0.31 9.85 -19.51
C THR A 92 -0.72 10.00 -20.97
N ARG A 93 0.28 10.34 -21.79
CA ARG A 93 0.27 10.35 -23.24
C ARG A 93 1.08 9.15 -23.77
N ILE A 94 0.56 8.53 -24.80
CA ILE A 94 1.15 7.46 -25.59
C ILE A 94 1.96 8.09 -26.71
N PHE A 95 3.27 7.83 -26.73
CA PHE A 95 4.17 8.32 -27.78
C PHE A 95 4.42 7.27 -28.86
N SER A 96 4.40 6.00 -28.48
CA SER A 96 4.46 4.86 -29.38
C SER A 96 3.83 3.64 -28.70
N LYS A 97 3.71 2.52 -29.41
CA LYS A 97 3.26 1.25 -28.81
C LYS A 97 4.14 0.79 -27.62
N ASP A 98 5.35 1.32 -27.49
CA ASP A 98 6.40 0.92 -26.54
C ASP A 98 6.83 2.05 -25.58
N SER A 99 6.14 3.20 -25.60
CA SER A 99 6.52 4.39 -24.83
C SER A 99 5.30 5.20 -24.37
N ILE A 100 5.22 5.43 -23.06
CA ILE A 100 4.24 6.30 -22.41
C ILE A 100 4.96 7.29 -21.49
N SER A 101 4.44 8.52 -21.39
CA SER A 101 4.97 9.53 -20.47
C SER A 101 3.84 10.44 -19.97
N GLY A 102 4.03 11.06 -18.81
CA GLY A 102 3.06 11.94 -18.21
C GLY A 102 3.39 12.23 -16.75
N VAL A 103 2.39 12.17 -15.89
CA VAL A 103 2.55 12.42 -14.46
C VAL A 103 1.82 11.38 -13.61
N TRP A 104 2.42 11.04 -12.47
CA TRP A 104 1.74 10.42 -11.35
C TRP A 104 1.24 11.51 -10.40
N VAL A 105 -0.06 11.51 -10.14
CA VAL A 105 -0.74 12.46 -9.26
C VAL A 105 -1.16 11.72 -8.00
N LYS A 106 -0.84 12.25 -6.82
CA LYS A 106 -1.21 11.67 -5.53
C LYS A 106 -1.80 12.72 -4.61
N ALA A 107 -2.99 12.45 -4.07
CA ALA A 107 -3.59 13.29 -3.04
C ALA A 107 -2.81 13.20 -1.73
N THR A 108 -2.85 14.29 -0.97
CA THR A 108 -2.19 14.37 0.33
C THR A 108 -3.16 14.87 1.39
N SER A 109 -2.77 14.67 2.65
CA SER A 109 -3.49 15.21 3.80
C SER A 109 -3.54 16.74 3.86
N SER A 110 -2.72 17.45 3.07
CA SER A 110 -2.80 18.92 2.93
C SER A 110 -3.95 19.38 2.03
N GLY A 111 -4.64 18.47 1.36
CA GLY A 111 -5.64 18.78 0.32
C GLY A 111 -5.04 19.16 -1.04
N LYS A 112 -3.72 19.34 -1.14
CA LYS A 112 -3.03 19.57 -2.42
C LYS A 112 -2.48 18.25 -2.98
N ASN A 113 -2.59 18.07 -4.28
CA ASN A 113 -1.96 16.93 -4.96
C ASN A 113 -0.46 17.17 -5.13
N ILE A 114 0.31 16.10 -5.05
CA ILE A 114 1.70 16.04 -5.52
C ILE A 114 1.68 15.43 -6.91
N GLU A 115 2.46 16.01 -7.82
CA GLU A 115 2.68 15.47 -9.15
C GLU A 115 4.15 15.09 -9.34
N MET A 116 4.41 13.90 -9.86
CA MET A 116 5.75 13.44 -10.23
C MET A 116 5.76 13.13 -11.72
N PRO A 117 6.73 13.65 -12.50
CA PRO A 117 6.88 13.27 -13.90
C PRO A 117 7.12 11.75 -14.00
N PHE A 118 6.54 11.13 -15.02
CA PHE A 118 6.51 9.69 -15.19
C PHE A 118 6.87 9.32 -16.62
N THR A 119 7.68 8.27 -16.78
CA THR A 119 7.88 7.59 -18.06
C THR A 119 7.79 6.08 -17.89
N ALA A 120 7.36 5.38 -18.94
CA ALA A 120 7.52 3.94 -19.01
C ALA A 120 7.76 3.43 -20.43
N SER A 121 8.53 2.35 -20.54
CA SER A 121 8.84 1.71 -21.83
C SER A 121 9.03 0.20 -21.70
N THR A 122 8.74 -0.52 -22.79
CA THR A 122 9.04 -1.96 -22.97
C THR A 122 10.49 -2.22 -23.37
N ARG A 123 11.23 -1.19 -23.82
CA ARG A 123 12.64 -1.31 -24.23
C ARG A 123 13.52 -1.88 -23.12
N TYR A 124 13.12 -1.67 -21.87
CA TYR A 124 13.82 -2.16 -20.69
C TYR A 124 12.85 -2.99 -19.85
N THR A 125 13.20 -4.24 -19.59
CA THR A 125 12.39 -5.17 -18.77
C THR A 125 13.02 -5.45 -17.39
N TYR A 126 14.26 -5.01 -17.18
CA TYR A 126 14.89 -4.98 -15.87
C TYR A 126 14.32 -3.85 -15.00
N ARG A 127 14.39 -4.02 -13.67
CA ARG A 127 14.08 -2.95 -12.71
C ARG A 127 15.25 -1.98 -12.62
N PHE A 128 16.37 -2.47 -12.11
CA PHE A 128 17.66 -1.78 -12.09
C PHE A 128 18.59 -2.32 -13.16
N GLN A 129 19.33 -1.43 -13.84
CA GLN A 129 20.23 -1.79 -14.93
C GLN A 129 21.25 -2.86 -14.50
N PRO A 130 21.30 -4.02 -15.21
CA PRO A 130 22.32 -5.05 -15.03
C PRO A 130 23.73 -4.51 -15.06
N GLN A 131 24.54 -4.91 -14.08
CA GLN A 131 25.99 -4.70 -14.08
C GLN A 131 26.69 -6.07 -14.17
N ALA A 132 27.70 -6.12 -15.04
CA ALA A 132 28.57 -7.28 -15.20
C ALA A 132 29.43 -7.51 -13.93
N GLY A 133 29.94 -8.74 -13.75
CA GLY A 133 30.74 -9.12 -12.58
C GLY A 133 29.97 -9.88 -11.50
N SER A 134 30.70 -10.36 -10.49
CA SER A 134 30.17 -11.07 -9.32
C SER A 134 29.59 -10.09 -8.28
N THR A 135 28.80 -10.61 -7.35
CA THR A 135 28.34 -9.85 -6.17
C THR A 135 29.41 -9.87 -5.09
N ALA A 136 29.63 -8.76 -4.39
CA ALA A 136 30.61 -8.68 -3.30
C ALA A 136 30.26 -9.56 -2.08
N GLY A 137 29.00 -10.00 -2.00
CA GLY A 137 28.52 -10.90 -0.97
C GLY A 137 27.02 -11.14 -1.10
N THR A 138 26.46 -11.86 -0.12
CA THR A 138 25.01 -12.02 0.02
C THR A 138 24.47 -11.02 1.03
N VAL A 139 23.27 -10.48 0.78
CA VAL A 139 22.49 -9.69 1.73
C VAL A 139 21.37 -10.48 2.41
N THR A 140 21.22 -11.78 2.10
CA THR A 140 20.22 -12.64 2.77
C THR A 140 20.40 -12.58 4.28
N GLY A 141 19.30 -12.45 5.01
CA GLY A 141 19.26 -12.49 6.47
C GLY A 141 18.60 -11.27 7.09
N LYS A 142 18.79 -11.14 8.40
CA LYS A 142 18.21 -10.10 9.23
C LYS A 142 19.25 -9.03 9.58
N TRP A 143 18.83 -7.78 9.46
CA TRP A 143 19.68 -6.61 9.60
C TRP A 143 19.09 -5.64 10.61
N SER A 144 19.87 -5.23 11.60
CA SER A 144 19.55 -4.08 12.43
C SER A 144 19.83 -2.82 11.60
N VAL A 145 18.78 -2.15 11.17
CA VAL A 145 18.84 -0.93 10.35
C VAL A 145 18.73 0.28 11.27
N GLN A 146 19.52 1.32 10.99
CA GLN A 146 19.43 2.61 11.65
C GLN A 146 19.26 3.68 10.57
N PHE A 147 18.10 4.34 10.55
CA PHE A 147 17.91 5.57 9.78
C PHE A 147 18.55 6.74 10.50
N LEU A 148 18.99 7.73 9.71
CA LEU A 148 19.74 8.89 10.18
C LEU A 148 18.94 10.18 9.95
N ASP A 149 19.04 11.14 10.85
CA ASP A 149 18.50 12.48 10.67
C ASP A 149 19.33 13.29 9.65
N LYS A 150 19.00 14.57 9.47
CA LYS A 150 19.69 15.44 8.50
C LYS A 150 21.13 15.75 8.91
N GLU A 151 21.42 15.64 10.20
CA GLU A 151 22.73 15.84 10.83
C GLU A 151 23.55 14.54 10.87
N GLY A 152 22.99 13.42 10.40
CA GLY A 152 23.63 12.11 10.36
C GLY A 152 23.58 11.34 11.69
N LYS A 153 22.75 11.76 12.65
CA LYS A 153 22.58 11.08 13.94
C LYS A 153 21.48 10.01 13.86
N PRO A 154 21.49 8.99 14.74
CA PRO A 154 20.41 8.01 14.82
C PRO A 154 19.03 8.64 15.00
N ASP A 155 18.11 8.34 14.08
CA ASP A 155 16.72 8.80 14.10
C ASP A 155 15.78 7.62 14.43
N GLU A 156 15.51 6.73 13.47
CA GLU A 156 14.58 5.62 13.63
C GLU A 156 15.28 4.26 13.47
N PRO A 157 15.14 3.34 14.45
CA PRO A 157 15.60 1.97 14.31
C PRO A 157 14.62 1.15 13.47
N ALA A 158 15.14 0.22 12.68
CA ALA A 158 14.36 -0.65 11.81
C ALA A 158 15.00 -2.04 11.71
N ILE A 159 14.28 -3.00 11.11
CA ILE A 159 14.81 -4.34 10.81
C ILE A 159 14.66 -4.62 9.32
N GLY A 160 15.79 -4.77 8.63
CA GLY A 160 15.82 -5.26 7.25
C GLY A 160 15.74 -6.77 7.21
N VAL A 161 14.85 -7.32 6.39
CA VAL A 161 14.75 -8.77 6.15
C VAL A 161 14.83 -9.00 4.66
N PHE A 162 15.97 -9.53 4.21
CA PHE A 162 16.25 -9.71 2.79
C PHE A 162 16.47 -11.18 2.44
N THR A 163 16.05 -11.54 1.23
CA THR A 163 16.33 -12.83 0.59
C THR A 163 16.99 -12.55 -0.75
N GLN A 164 18.16 -13.14 -0.97
CA GLN A 164 18.90 -13.04 -2.22
C GLN A 164 18.96 -14.40 -2.94
N LYS A 165 18.58 -14.40 -4.21
CA LYS A 165 18.75 -15.54 -5.14
C LYS A 165 19.60 -15.09 -6.32
N GLY A 166 20.86 -15.54 -6.36
CA GLY A 166 21.84 -15.01 -7.31
C GLY A 166 22.04 -13.50 -7.11
N LYS A 167 21.74 -12.70 -8.13
CA LYS A 167 21.76 -11.22 -8.03
C LYS A 167 20.42 -10.62 -7.59
N ALA A 168 19.31 -11.35 -7.68
CA ALA A 168 18.00 -10.81 -7.34
C ALA A 168 17.84 -10.74 -5.82
N VAL A 169 17.29 -9.63 -5.33
CA VAL A 169 17.03 -9.42 -3.90
C VAL A 169 15.57 -9.00 -3.72
N THR A 170 14.91 -9.61 -2.74
CA THR A 170 13.56 -9.24 -2.29
C THR A 170 13.55 -9.12 -0.78
N GLY A 171 12.59 -8.41 -0.21
CA GLY A 171 12.44 -8.32 1.24
C GLY A 171 11.51 -7.20 1.67
N SER A 172 11.62 -6.82 2.95
CA SER A 172 10.99 -5.63 3.51
C SER A 172 11.90 -5.04 4.59
N ILE A 173 11.57 -3.83 5.02
CA ILE A 173 12.13 -3.19 6.21
C ILE A 173 10.99 -2.97 7.19
N LEU A 174 11.07 -3.60 8.36
CA LEU A 174 10.16 -3.39 9.46
C LEU A 174 10.57 -2.13 10.24
N THR A 175 9.60 -1.35 10.63
CA THR A 175 9.71 -0.13 11.43
C THR A 175 8.81 -0.28 12.66
N PRO A 176 8.98 0.54 13.72
CA PRO A 176 8.07 0.57 14.86
C PRO A 176 6.59 0.79 14.52
N THR A 177 6.24 1.23 13.30
CA THR A 177 4.85 1.54 12.89
C THR A 177 4.27 0.60 11.84
N GLY A 178 5.06 -0.34 11.31
CA GLY A 178 4.67 -1.22 10.22
C GLY A 178 5.86 -1.64 9.38
N ASP A 179 5.71 -1.81 8.07
CA ASP A 179 6.83 -2.14 7.20
C ASP A 179 6.75 -1.49 5.81
N TYR A 180 7.83 -1.62 5.04
CA TYR A 180 7.96 -1.06 3.69
C TYR A 180 7.41 -1.96 2.58
N ARG A 181 6.62 -2.97 2.96
CA ARG A 181 6.00 -3.96 2.08
C ARG A 181 7.02 -4.62 1.17
N PHE A 182 6.57 -5.08 0.01
CA PHE A 182 7.36 -5.86 -0.93
C PHE A 182 8.40 -4.98 -1.63
N LEU A 183 9.66 -5.07 -1.18
CA LEU A 183 10.82 -4.51 -1.87
C LEU A 183 11.37 -5.53 -2.88
N GLU A 184 11.68 -5.05 -4.08
CA GLU A 184 12.29 -5.84 -5.14
C GLU A 184 13.49 -5.09 -5.74
N GLY A 185 14.54 -5.84 -6.04
CA GLY A 185 15.67 -5.32 -6.77
C GLY A 185 16.80 -6.34 -6.85
N ARG A 186 18.03 -5.88 -6.64
CA ARG A 186 19.22 -6.68 -6.92
C ARG A 186 20.50 -6.13 -6.30
N MET A 187 21.49 -7.01 -6.25
CA MET A 187 22.90 -6.66 -6.06
C MET A 187 23.56 -6.29 -7.40
N ASN A 188 24.27 -5.16 -7.40
CA ASN A 188 25.15 -4.68 -8.46
C ASN A 188 26.56 -4.51 -7.89
N GLY A 189 27.45 -5.49 -8.10
CA GLY A 189 28.75 -5.53 -7.43
C GLY A 189 28.56 -5.57 -5.91
N ASN A 190 28.97 -4.50 -5.23
CA ASN A 190 28.75 -4.28 -3.80
C ASN A 190 27.47 -3.49 -3.47
N THR A 191 26.74 -2.96 -4.45
CA THR A 191 25.60 -2.09 -4.20
C THR A 191 24.29 -2.90 -4.16
N LEU A 192 23.59 -2.83 -3.03
CA LEU A 192 22.20 -3.25 -2.90
C LEU A 192 21.30 -2.16 -3.48
N LEU A 193 20.39 -2.54 -4.38
CA LEU A 193 19.36 -1.67 -4.95
C LEU A 193 17.99 -2.33 -4.77
N LEU A 194 17.06 -1.64 -4.14
CA LEU A 194 15.69 -2.09 -3.90
C LEU A 194 14.72 -0.95 -4.22
N SER A 195 13.49 -1.30 -4.61
CA SER A 195 12.41 -0.34 -4.83
C SER A 195 11.06 -0.98 -4.62
N THR A 196 10.04 -0.16 -4.43
CA THR A 196 8.65 -0.57 -4.47
C THR A 196 7.76 0.58 -4.94
N PHE A 197 6.64 0.24 -5.56
CA PHE A 197 5.58 1.17 -5.89
C PHE A 197 4.23 0.47 -5.75
N ASP A 198 3.31 1.00 -4.94
CA ASP A 198 1.96 0.42 -4.76
C ASP A 198 0.83 1.44 -5.00
N GLY A 199 1.19 2.66 -5.42
CA GLY A 199 0.26 3.78 -5.57
C GLY A 199 0.18 4.71 -4.36
N SER A 200 0.81 4.37 -3.23
CA SER A 200 1.07 5.30 -2.14
C SER A 200 2.55 5.32 -1.79
N HIS A 201 3.16 4.16 -1.54
CA HIS A 201 4.60 4.01 -1.49
C HIS A 201 5.19 4.17 -2.88
N ALA A 202 6.29 4.92 -2.94
CA ALA A 202 7.08 5.16 -4.12
C ALA A 202 8.53 5.32 -3.62
N PHE A 203 9.27 4.21 -3.59
CA PHE A 203 10.49 4.08 -2.82
C PHE A 203 11.66 3.56 -3.67
N VAL A 204 12.85 4.09 -3.41
CA VAL A 204 14.13 3.48 -3.81
C VAL A 204 15.05 3.45 -2.60
N ILE A 205 15.67 2.31 -2.35
CA ILE A 205 16.59 2.09 -1.25
C ILE A 205 17.90 1.55 -1.84
N ARG A 206 19.01 2.17 -1.49
CA ARG A 206 20.36 1.69 -1.85
C ARG A 206 21.27 1.64 -0.64
N ALA A 207 22.26 0.76 -0.67
CA ALA A 207 23.40 0.75 0.25
C ALA A 207 24.57 -0.02 -0.37
N GLU A 208 25.77 0.19 0.16
CA GLU A 208 26.97 -0.55 -0.20
C GLU A 208 27.25 -1.63 0.84
N LEU A 209 27.48 -2.86 0.39
CA LEU A 209 27.92 -3.97 1.23
C LEU A 209 29.46 -3.90 1.37
N LYS A 210 29.93 -3.48 2.54
CA LYS A 210 31.36 -3.38 2.89
C LYS A 210 31.59 -4.14 4.18
N GLU A 211 32.52 -5.11 4.16
CA GLU A 211 32.92 -5.87 5.36
C GLU A 211 31.74 -6.47 6.14
N GLY A 212 30.73 -6.98 5.43
CA GLY A 212 29.53 -7.57 6.03
C GLY A 212 28.53 -6.57 6.62
N LYS A 213 28.72 -5.27 6.42
CA LYS A 213 27.82 -4.18 6.81
C LYS A 213 27.21 -3.51 5.58
N LEU A 214 26.01 -2.96 5.73
CA LEU A 214 25.40 -2.08 4.74
C LEU A 214 25.68 -0.63 5.15
N THR A 215 26.49 0.08 4.37
CA THR A 215 26.90 1.46 4.61
C THR A 215 26.49 2.35 3.44
N ASP A 216 26.68 3.67 3.59
CA ASP A 216 26.37 4.65 2.54
C ASP A 216 24.93 4.50 2.02
N GLY A 217 24.03 4.13 2.92
CA GLY A 217 22.65 3.82 2.61
C GLY A 217 21.87 5.10 2.35
N MET A 218 21.09 5.10 1.28
CA MET A 218 20.14 6.15 0.97
C MET A 218 18.76 5.55 0.72
N PHE A 219 17.75 6.11 1.39
CA PHE A 219 16.34 5.83 1.16
C PHE A 219 15.71 7.07 0.53
N TYR A 220 15.12 6.93 -0.65
CA TYR A 220 14.40 7.98 -1.37
C TYR A 220 12.92 7.64 -1.39
N ALA A 221 12.07 8.62 -1.06
CA ALA A 221 10.63 8.47 -1.04
C ALA A 221 9.92 9.65 -1.71
N GLY A 222 8.97 9.34 -2.60
CA GLY A 222 8.17 10.35 -3.30
C GLY A 222 9.00 11.38 -4.06
N LEU A 223 8.51 12.63 -4.10
CA LEU A 223 9.11 13.68 -4.94
C LEU A 223 10.46 14.20 -4.41
N THR A 224 10.60 14.36 -3.09
CA THR A 224 11.76 15.05 -2.51
C THR A 224 12.39 14.35 -1.30
N SER A 225 11.65 13.51 -0.58
CA SER A 225 12.16 12.91 0.66
C SER A 225 13.36 12.02 0.39
N LYS A 226 14.39 12.15 1.22
CA LYS A 226 15.56 11.27 1.26
C LYS A 226 16.11 11.18 2.68
N GLN A 227 16.65 10.01 3.04
CA GLN A 227 17.19 9.75 4.36
C GLN A 227 18.40 8.82 4.28
N GLY A 228 19.44 9.11 5.06
CA GLY A 228 20.60 8.24 5.21
C GLY A 228 20.27 7.03 6.08
N TRP A 229 20.92 5.89 5.84
CA TRP A 229 20.79 4.72 6.71
C TRP A 229 22.02 3.83 6.70
N THR A 230 22.16 3.02 7.73
CA THR A 230 23.16 1.95 7.82
C THR A 230 22.54 0.69 8.38
N ALA A 231 23.18 -0.46 8.17
CA ALA A 231 22.73 -1.69 8.82
C ALA A 231 23.86 -2.67 9.10
N VAL A 232 23.68 -3.42 10.19
CA VAL A 232 24.56 -4.53 10.58
C VAL A 232 23.74 -5.82 10.70
N ARG A 233 24.35 -6.96 10.38
CA ARG A 233 23.70 -8.26 10.56
C ARG A 233 23.37 -8.47 12.03
N ASN A 234 22.14 -8.84 12.32
CA ASN A 234 21.69 -9.08 13.68
C ASN A 234 20.45 -9.98 13.69
N ASP A 235 20.65 -11.27 13.95
CA ASP A 235 19.58 -12.26 13.95
C ASP A 235 18.63 -12.11 15.16
N THR A 236 19.07 -11.44 16.23
CA THR A 236 18.30 -11.19 17.45
C THR A 236 17.70 -9.78 17.52
N ALA A 237 17.86 -8.95 16.48
CA ALA A 237 17.32 -7.59 16.49
C ALA A 237 15.82 -7.54 16.82
N THR A 238 15.41 -6.58 17.64
CA THR A 238 14.01 -6.31 17.97
C THR A 238 13.71 -4.85 17.68
N LEU A 239 12.42 -4.53 17.53
CA LEU A 239 11.97 -3.15 17.36
C LEU A 239 11.48 -2.60 18.70
N PRO A 240 11.82 -1.35 19.03
CA PRO A 240 11.17 -0.65 20.14
C PRO A 240 9.72 -0.31 19.80
N ASP A 241 8.86 -0.26 20.81
CA ASP A 241 7.46 0.13 20.68
C ASP A 241 7.31 1.66 20.77
N LEU A 242 7.94 2.41 19.85
CA LEU A 242 7.98 3.88 19.89
C LEU A 242 6.61 4.52 19.60
N ALA A 243 5.81 3.82 18.79
CA ALA A 243 4.49 4.26 18.36
C ALA A 243 3.35 3.75 19.26
N ALA A 244 3.70 3.19 20.41
CA ALA A 244 2.73 2.55 21.27
C ALA A 244 1.58 3.46 21.71
N MET A 245 0.37 2.90 21.62
CA MET A 245 -0.84 3.40 22.26
C MET A 245 -1.21 2.48 23.44
N TYR A 246 -1.63 3.09 24.54
CA TYR A 246 -2.05 2.41 25.76
C TYR A 246 -3.39 2.97 26.27
N VAL A 247 -4.07 2.21 27.11
CA VAL A 247 -5.15 2.75 27.96
C VAL A 247 -4.53 3.75 28.94
N LYS A 248 -5.13 4.92 29.13
CA LYS A 248 -4.64 5.92 30.07
C LYS A 248 -4.69 5.40 31.51
N LYS A 249 -3.76 5.86 32.33
CA LYS A 249 -3.76 5.56 33.77
C LYS A 249 -5.07 6.07 34.40
N GLY A 250 -5.78 5.19 35.10
CA GLY A 250 -7.06 5.50 35.76
C GLY A 250 -8.29 5.15 34.93
N GLU A 251 -8.14 4.81 33.65
CA GLU A 251 -9.23 4.29 32.81
C GLU A 251 -9.39 2.79 32.99
N GLU A 252 -10.63 2.29 32.94
CA GLU A 252 -10.93 0.87 33.14
C GLU A 252 -10.65 -0.01 31.91
N GLY A 253 -10.30 0.61 30.78
CA GLY A 253 -10.01 -0.09 29.52
C GLY A 253 -11.25 -0.50 28.73
N TYR A 254 -12.35 0.25 28.85
CA TYR A 254 -13.54 0.11 28.01
C TYR A 254 -13.61 1.27 27.02
N PRO A 255 -13.43 1.04 25.70
CA PRO A 255 -13.61 2.07 24.70
C PRO A 255 -15.06 2.58 24.70
N ASP A 256 -15.25 3.86 24.42
CA ASP A 256 -16.58 4.45 24.18
C ASP A 256 -16.50 5.36 22.97
N PHE A 257 -17.26 5.03 21.93
CA PHE A 257 -17.35 5.82 20.73
C PHE A 257 -18.70 5.63 20.02
N ARG A 258 -19.03 6.61 19.18
CA ARG A 258 -20.18 6.61 18.29
C ARG A 258 -19.85 7.44 17.06
N PHE A 259 -19.96 6.84 15.87
CA PHE A 259 -19.67 7.48 14.59
C PHE A 259 -20.58 6.96 13.49
N LYS A 260 -20.64 7.68 12.37
CA LYS A 260 -21.38 7.27 11.19
C LYS A 260 -20.65 6.17 10.42
N ASP A 261 -21.38 5.12 10.07
CA ASP A 261 -20.94 4.13 9.09
C ASP A 261 -20.93 4.69 7.66
N MET A 262 -20.57 3.83 6.70
CA MET A 262 -20.51 4.17 5.28
C MET A 262 -21.88 4.50 4.67
N GLU A 263 -22.99 4.25 5.35
CA GLU A 263 -24.36 4.57 4.93
C GLU A 263 -24.90 5.80 5.67
N GLY A 264 -24.11 6.40 6.57
CA GLY A 264 -24.47 7.57 7.35
C GLY A 264 -25.23 7.25 8.64
N LYS A 265 -25.37 5.97 9.00
CA LYS A 265 -26.04 5.52 10.22
C LYS A 265 -25.06 5.55 11.39
N GLU A 266 -25.53 6.04 12.55
CA GLU A 266 -24.74 6.01 13.78
C GLU A 266 -24.56 4.58 14.28
N VAL A 267 -23.31 4.20 14.53
CA VAL A 267 -22.89 2.93 15.13
C VAL A 267 -22.08 3.23 16.37
N SER A 268 -22.37 2.53 17.47
CA SER A 268 -21.65 2.64 18.72
C SER A 268 -21.08 1.30 19.15
N ILE A 269 -19.93 1.31 19.83
CA ILE A 269 -19.36 0.11 20.45
C ILE A 269 -20.32 -0.56 21.46
N LYS A 270 -21.33 0.18 21.94
CA LYS A 270 -22.36 -0.32 22.87
C LYS A 270 -23.54 -1.04 22.17
N ASP A 271 -23.57 -1.06 20.84
CA ASP A 271 -24.64 -1.70 20.07
C ASP A 271 -24.66 -3.22 20.30
N ASP A 272 -25.84 -3.84 20.20
CA ASP A 272 -26.05 -5.26 20.53
C ASP A 272 -25.13 -6.22 19.77
N ARG A 273 -24.76 -5.86 18.53
CA ARG A 273 -23.84 -6.66 17.72
C ARG A 273 -22.50 -6.92 18.42
N PHE A 274 -22.02 -6.00 19.25
CA PHE A 274 -20.72 -6.09 19.91
C PHE A 274 -20.80 -6.72 21.30
N LYS A 275 -22.00 -6.90 21.87
CA LYS A 275 -22.17 -7.46 23.21
C LYS A 275 -21.82 -8.95 23.24
N ASN A 276 -21.08 -9.37 24.27
CA ASN A 276 -20.64 -10.76 24.47
C ASN A 276 -19.80 -11.33 23.29
N LYS A 277 -19.15 -10.45 22.53
CA LYS A 277 -18.25 -10.79 21.41
C LYS A 277 -16.82 -10.42 21.75
N VAL A 278 -15.87 -11.16 21.17
CA VAL A 278 -14.48 -10.68 21.08
C VAL A 278 -14.46 -9.66 19.95
N VAL A 279 -14.12 -8.40 20.25
CA VAL A 279 -14.22 -7.30 19.29
C VAL A 279 -12.85 -6.80 18.89
N ILE A 280 -12.62 -6.62 17.59
CA ILE A 280 -11.43 -5.97 17.05
C ILE A 280 -11.83 -4.57 16.56
N ILE A 281 -11.26 -3.53 17.16
CA ILE A 281 -11.39 -2.16 16.68
C ILE A 281 -10.15 -1.82 15.86
N GLN A 282 -10.34 -1.62 14.56
CA GLN A 282 -9.28 -1.31 13.61
C GLN A 282 -9.19 0.20 13.39
N LEU A 283 -8.14 0.86 13.86
CA LEU A 283 -7.86 2.26 13.52
C LEU A 283 -7.14 2.31 12.18
N MET A 284 -7.74 2.94 11.17
CA MET A 284 -7.23 2.84 9.80
C MET A 284 -7.41 4.12 8.98
N GLY A 285 -6.83 4.12 7.79
CA GLY A 285 -7.14 5.09 6.73
C GLY A 285 -6.89 4.51 5.34
N SER A 286 -7.74 4.88 4.37
CA SER A 286 -7.69 4.41 2.97
C SER A 286 -6.42 4.83 2.23
N TRP A 287 -5.67 5.76 2.81
CA TRP A 287 -4.41 6.25 2.27
C TRP A 287 -3.18 5.47 2.75
N CYS A 288 -3.34 4.57 3.73
CA CYS A 288 -2.25 3.85 4.39
C CYS A 288 -2.03 2.45 3.80
N PRO A 289 -0.83 2.15 3.24
CA PRO A 289 -0.54 0.82 2.69
C PRO A 289 -0.55 -0.31 3.72
N ASN A 290 -0.14 -0.08 4.96
CA ASN A 290 -0.19 -1.12 6.00
C ASN A 290 -1.65 -1.38 6.45
N CYS A 291 -2.52 -0.36 6.45
CA CYS A 291 -3.96 -0.54 6.66
C CYS A 291 -4.59 -1.41 5.57
N MET A 292 -4.07 -1.35 4.34
CA MET A 292 -4.53 -2.22 3.24
C MET A 292 -4.27 -3.69 3.55
N ASP A 293 -3.05 -4.05 3.96
CA ASP A 293 -2.73 -5.44 4.28
C ASP A 293 -3.46 -5.95 5.52
N GLU A 294 -3.57 -5.11 6.56
CA GLU A 294 -4.33 -5.47 7.76
C GLU A 294 -5.81 -5.68 7.43
N THR A 295 -6.42 -4.80 6.62
CA THR A 295 -7.82 -4.94 6.19
C THR A 295 -8.02 -6.24 5.40
N ALA A 296 -7.07 -6.59 4.53
CA ALA A 296 -7.12 -7.86 3.79
C ALA A 296 -7.08 -9.07 4.75
N PHE A 297 -6.19 -9.03 5.74
CA PHE A 297 -6.06 -10.05 6.78
C PHE A 297 -7.32 -10.17 7.65
N LEU A 298 -7.79 -9.06 8.22
CA LEU A 298 -8.95 -9.02 9.10
C LEU A 298 -10.25 -9.38 8.36
N SER A 299 -10.40 -8.99 7.09
CA SER A 299 -11.57 -9.38 6.27
C SER A 299 -11.62 -10.89 6.06
N GLU A 300 -10.48 -11.53 5.79
CA GLU A 300 -10.42 -12.98 5.70
C GLU A 300 -10.69 -13.65 7.05
N TYR A 301 -10.10 -13.14 8.12
CA TYR A 301 -10.30 -13.65 9.47
C TYR A 301 -11.77 -13.55 9.89
N TYR A 302 -12.41 -12.39 9.67
CA TYR A 302 -13.81 -12.16 10.03
C TYR A 302 -14.75 -13.14 9.33
N ARG A 303 -14.60 -13.34 8.02
CA ARG A 303 -15.42 -14.30 7.27
C ARG A 303 -15.35 -15.71 7.84
N LYS A 304 -14.19 -16.13 8.36
CA LYS A 304 -13.99 -17.46 8.96
C LYS A 304 -14.48 -17.55 10.41
N ASN A 305 -14.52 -16.44 11.15
CA ASN A 305 -14.65 -16.45 12.61
C ASN A 305 -15.86 -15.69 13.16
N GLN A 306 -16.63 -14.98 12.35
CA GLN A 306 -17.82 -14.25 12.80
C GLN A 306 -18.79 -15.17 13.58
N ALA A 307 -19.07 -16.36 13.05
CA ALA A 307 -19.94 -17.34 13.68
C ALA A 307 -19.43 -17.85 15.04
N ARG A 308 -18.12 -17.72 15.32
CA ARG A 308 -17.50 -18.12 16.60
C ARG A 308 -17.70 -17.08 17.70
N GLY A 309 -18.24 -15.89 17.37
CA GLY A 309 -18.42 -14.79 18.31
C GLY A 309 -17.39 -13.68 18.19
N VAL A 310 -16.75 -13.54 17.03
CA VAL A 310 -15.89 -12.38 16.71
C VAL A 310 -16.70 -11.29 16.03
N GLU A 311 -16.44 -10.04 16.39
CA GLU A 311 -16.89 -8.86 15.66
C GLU A 311 -15.72 -7.92 15.35
N ILE A 312 -15.83 -7.17 14.26
CA ILE A 312 -14.83 -6.17 13.87
C ILE A 312 -15.55 -4.84 13.62
N VAL A 313 -14.89 -3.73 13.91
CA VAL A 313 -15.32 -2.38 13.51
C VAL A 313 -14.09 -1.55 13.16
N ALA A 314 -14.10 -0.91 12.00
CA ALA A 314 -13.02 0.00 11.60
C ALA A 314 -13.39 1.45 11.93
N LEU A 315 -12.44 2.20 12.49
CA LEU A 315 -12.50 3.64 12.69
C LEU A 315 -11.56 4.31 11.69
N ALA A 316 -12.13 4.95 10.67
CA ALA A 316 -11.39 5.58 9.60
C ALA A 316 -11.01 7.03 9.93
N TYR A 317 -9.71 7.32 9.86
CA TYR A 317 -9.11 8.64 9.99
C TYR A 317 -8.58 9.03 8.60
N GLU A 318 -9.46 9.63 7.79
CA GLU A 318 -9.15 9.99 6.41
C GLU A 318 -8.38 11.32 6.32
N TYR A 319 -7.98 11.70 5.11
CA TYR A 319 -7.30 12.98 4.87
C TYR A 319 -8.17 14.21 5.14
N THR A 320 -9.50 14.04 5.16
CA THR A 320 -10.46 15.14 5.22
C THR A 320 -11.56 14.83 6.24
N THR A 321 -12.23 15.87 6.71
CA THR A 321 -13.45 15.77 7.52
C THR A 321 -14.72 15.75 6.66
N ASP A 322 -14.61 15.92 5.33
CA ASP A 322 -15.71 15.73 4.40
C ASP A 322 -16.10 14.24 4.35
N PHE A 323 -17.31 13.95 4.80
CA PHE A 323 -17.84 12.59 4.88
C PHE A 323 -17.96 11.94 3.50
N ASN A 324 -18.44 12.65 2.48
CA ASN A 324 -18.68 12.10 1.15
C ASN A 324 -17.37 11.75 0.44
N ARG A 325 -16.36 12.62 0.55
CA ARG A 325 -15.02 12.32 0.01
C ARG A 325 -14.40 11.12 0.73
N SER A 326 -14.47 11.09 2.06
CA SER A 326 -13.95 9.96 2.87
C SER A 326 -14.64 8.65 2.49
N GLN A 327 -15.96 8.68 2.36
CA GLN A 327 -16.77 7.55 1.91
C GLN A 327 -16.33 7.07 0.52
N GLN A 328 -16.13 7.96 -0.45
CA GLN A 328 -15.66 7.58 -1.80
C GLN A 328 -14.30 6.86 -1.77
N SER A 329 -13.35 7.34 -0.97
CA SER A 329 -12.03 6.70 -0.83
C SER A 329 -12.12 5.32 -0.16
N LEU A 330 -12.93 5.20 0.89
CA LEU A 330 -13.14 3.95 1.63
C LEU A 330 -13.95 2.90 0.85
N ARG A 331 -14.87 3.29 -0.03
CA ARG A 331 -15.66 2.35 -0.85
C ARG A 331 -14.78 1.43 -1.69
N LYS A 332 -13.66 1.93 -2.20
CA LYS A 332 -12.68 1.12 -2.96
C LYS A 332 -12.12 -0.03 -2.12
N PHE A 333 -11.76 0.25 -0.86
CA PHE A 333 -11.28 -0.76 0.09
C PHE A 333 -12.36 -1.78 0.41
N GLN A 334 -13.57 -1.30 0.75
CA GLN A 334 -14.69 -2.15 1.11
C GLN A 334 -15.00 -3.17 0.01
N GLN A 335 -15.10 -2.71 -1.23
CA GLN A 335 -15.40 -3.56 -2.38
C GLN A 335 -14.27 -4.54 -2.68
N ARG A 336 -13.01 -4.07 -2.63
CA ARG A 336 -11.86 -4.86 -3.06
C ARG A 336 -11.53 -6.00 -2.09
N PHE A 337 -11.67 -5.78 -0.79
CA PHE A 337 -11.41 -6.80 0.23
C PHE A 337 -12.67 -7.52 0.69
N ASN A 338 -13.82 -7.16 0.13
CA ASN A 338 -15.14 -7.65 0.52
C ASN A 338 -15.33 -7.51 2.05
N VAL A 339 -15.14 -6.29 2.54
CA VAL A 339 -15.27 -5.95 3.96
C VAL A 339 -16.75 -5.97 4.32
N THR A 340 -17.12 -6.90 5.20
CA THR A 340 -18.52 -7.11 5.65
C THR A 340 -18.79 -6.58 7.06
N TYR A 341 -17.76 -6.11 7.76
CA TYR A 341 -17.87 -5.42 9.03
C TYR A 341 -17.99 -3.90 8.84
N PRO A 342 -18.56 -3.15 9.80
CA PRO A 342 -18.77 -1.72 9.69
C PRO A 342 -17.44 -0.95 9.62
N ILE A 343 -17.38 0.00 8.69
CA ILE A 343 -16.33 1.02 8.61
C ILE A 343 -16.99 2.33 9.01
N LEU A 344 -16.48 2.97 10.06
CA LEU A 344 -17.01 4.20 10.62
C LEU A 344 -16.09 5.37 10.27
N ILE A 345 -16.66 6.44 9.74
CA ILE A 345 -15.95 7.68 9.43
C ILE A 345 -15.98 8.54 10.69
N THR A 346 -14.81 8.73 11.31
CA THR A 346 -14.69 9.38 12.62
C THR A 346 -15.03 10.88 12.62
N GLY A 347 -15.07 11.50 11.43
CA GLY A 347 -15.18 12.95 11.29
C GLY A 347 -13.91 13.71 11.70
N VAL A 348 -12.82 13.00 11.98
CA VAL A 348 -11.53 13.57 12.38
C VAL A 348 -10.45 13.16 11.38
N SER A 349 -9.69 14.14 10.89
CA SER A 349 -8.63 13.90 9.92
C SER A 349 -7.38 13.27 10.56
N VAL A 350 -6.63 12.50 9.80
CA VAL A 350 -5.30 11.97 10.18
C VAL A 350 -4.25 13.06 10.44
N THR A 351 -4.51 14.33 10.13
CA THR A 351 -3.60 15.43 10.54
C THR A 351 -4.00 16.10 11.84
N ASP A 352 -5.18 15.77 12.40
CA ASP A 352 -5.66 16.38 13.65
C ASP A 352 -4.83 15.91 14.86
N THR A 353 -4.10 16.81 15.50
CA THR A 353 -3.24 16.48 16.64
C THR A 353 -4.02 16.00 17.86
N LEU A 354 -5.32 16.32 17.94
CA LEU A 354 -6.25 15.94 19.01
C LEU A 354 -7.13 14.74 18.63
N ARG A 355 -6.73 13.96 17.61
CA ARG A 355 -7.55 12.86 17.10
C ARG A 355 -7.97 11.89 18.18
N THR A 356 -7.08 11.55 19.10
CA THR A 356 -7.36 10.59 20.17
C THR A 356 -8.33 11.16 21.18
N GLU A 357 -8.12 12.40 21.62
CA GLU A 357 -8.98 13.07 22.58
C GLU A 357 -10.40 13.23 22.03
N LYS A 358 -10.54 13.44 20.72
CA LYS A 358 -11.82 13.59 20.04
C LYS A 358 -12.54 12.27 19.78
N THR A 359 -11.83 11.15 19.67
CA THR A 359 -12.44 9.87 19.23
C THR A 359 -12.37 8.74 20.26
N LEU A 360 -11.27 8.65 21.00
CA LEU A 360 -10.93 7.57 21.92
C LEU A 360 -10.22 8.15 23.16
N PRO A 361 -10.88 9.04 23.94
CA PRO A 361 -10.24 9.79 25.01
C PRO A 361 -9.68 8.92 26.14
N GLN A 362 -10.09 7.66 26.24
CA GLN A 362 -9.60 6.68 27.22
C GLN A 362 -8.17 6.19 26.93
N PHE A 363 -7.62 6.51 25.75
CA PHE A 363 -6.32 6.04 25.30
C PHE A 363 -5.30 7.18 25.22
N THR A 364 -4.02 6.81 25.33
CA THR A 364 -2.92 7.72 24.98
C THR A 364 -2.93 8.02 23.49
N ARG A 365 -2.18 9.05 23.08
CA ARG A 365 -2.14 9.52 21.69
C ARG A 365 -1.94 8.40 20.65
N ILE A 366 -2.77 8.42 19.62
CA ILE A 366 -2.68 7.60 18.41
C ILE A 366 -1.53 8.15 17.57
N LYS A 367 -0.45 7.37 17.46
CA LYS A 367 0.78 7.74 16.76
C LYS A 367 0.94 7.08 15.39
N SER A 368 0.38 5.89 15.19
CA SER A 368 0.54 5.10 13.98
C SER A 368 -0.80 4.58 13.44
N PHE A 369 -0.80 4.26 12.14
CA PHE A 369 -1.88 3.57 11.46
C PHE A 369 -1.28 2.44 10.60
N PRO A 370 -1.83 1.22 10.64
CA PRO A 370 -2.98 0.83 11.45
C PRO A 370 -2.67 0.72 12.95
N THR A 371 -3.72 0.61 13.76
CA THR A 371 -3.64 0.14 15.15
C THR A 371 -4.86 -0.72 15.44
N SER A 372 -4.67 -1.93 15.96
CA SER A 372 -5.76 -2.85 16.30
C SER A 372 -5.94 -2.95 17.81
N ILE A 373 -7.12 -2.62 18.33
CA ILE A 373 -7.49 -2.75 19.74
C ILE A 373 -8.39 -3.98 19.87
N ILE A 374 -7.95 -4.98 20.64
CA ILE A 374 -8.67 -6.24 20.82
C ILE A 374 -9.34 -6.25 22.19
N LEU A 375 -10.65 -6.43 22.19
CA LEU A 375 -11.51 -6.52 23.38
C LEU A 375 -11.91 -7.97 23.63
N ASP A 376 -11.98 -8.38 24.89
CA ASP A 376 -12.65 -9.62 25.28
C ASP A 376 -14.18 -9.50 25.23
N ARG A 377 -14.88 -10.59 25.55
CA ARG A 377 -16.35 -10.66 25.57
C ARG A 377 -17.02 -9.68 26.55
N THR A 378 -16.29 -9.18 27.54
CA THR A 378 -16.81 -8.17 28.48
C THR A 378 -16.70 -6.74 27.93
N GLY A 379 -15.95 -6.56 26.83
CA GLY A 379 -15.65 -5.27 26.23
C GLY A 379 -14.37 -4.64 26.74
N LYS A 380 -13.58 -5.34 27.56
CA LYS A 380 -12.33 -4.81 28.13
C LYS A 380 -11.18 -5.02 27.16
N VAL A 381 -10.30 -4.02 27.04
CA VAL A 381 -9.07 -4.10 26.24
C VAL A 381 -8.14 -5.17 26.78
N ARG A 382 -7.73 -6.08 25.89
CA ARG A 382 -6.78 -7.16 26.17
C ARG A 382 -5.45 -6.99 25.46
N LYS A 383 -5.47 -6.42 24.26
CA LYS A 383 -4.27 -6.14 23.48
C LYS A 383 -4.46 -4.91 22.60
N ILE A 384 -3.37 -4.19 22.38
CA ILE A 384 -3.29 -3.14 21.37
C ILE A 384 -2.07 -3.47 20.50
N ASP A 385 -2.30 -3.68 19.21
CA ASP A 385 -1.25 -3.85 18.20
C ASP A 385 -1.01 -2.50 17.51
N ASN A 386 0.16 -1.90 17.77
CA ASN A 386 0.51 -0.53 17.35
C ASN A 386 1.17 -0.46 15.96
N GLY A 387 0.52 -1.07 14.98
CA GLY A 387 1.04 -1.24 13.64
C GLY A 387 0.60 -2.58 13.07
N PHE A 388 1.07 -2.89 11.87
CA PHE A 388 0.81 -4.19 11.27
C PHE A 388 2.07 -4.72 10.60
N VAL A 389 2.38 -5.98 10.91
CA VAL A 389 3.50 -6.69 10.30
C VAL A 389 2.97 -7.37 9.04
N GLY A 390 3.21 -6.77 7.88
CA GLY A 390 2.61 -7.18 6.62
C GLY A 390 3.29 -8.39 5.96
N PRO A 391 2.63 -9.02 4.96
CA PRO A 391 3.14 -10.18 4.23
C PRO A 391 4.49 -9.97 3.54
N GLY A 392 4.90 -8.73 3.28
CA GLY A 392 6.24 -8.41 2.76
C GLY A 392 7.39 -8.84 3.70
N THR A 393 7.11 -9.07 4.98
CA THR A 393 8.10 -9.42 6.01
C THR A 393 8.33 -10.93 6.18
N GLY A 394 7.61 -11.77 5.41
CA GLY A 394 7.81 -13.21 5.37
C GLY A 394 7.54 -13.89 6.72
N ALA A 395 8.59 -14.44 7.35
CA ALA A 395 8.47 -15.19 8.60
C ALA A 395 7.85 -14.38 9.75
N TYR A 396 8.10 -13.07 9.80
CA TYR A 396 7.51 -12.18 10.80
C TYR A 396 5.99 -12.12 10.68
N PHE A 397 5.45 -12.03 9.47
CA PHE A 397 4.01 -12.09 9.26
C PHE A 397 3.43 -13.44 9.65
N THR A 398 4.13 -14.54 9.38
CA THR A 398 3.70 -15.87 9.84
C THR A 398 3.63 -15.94 11.37
N THR A 399 4.64 -15.44 12.07
CA THR A 399 4.64 -15.35 13.53
C THR A 399 3.48 -14.49 14.04
N TYR A 400 3.31 -13.29 13.47
CA TYR A 400 2.20 -12.39 13.82
C TYR A 400 0.84 -13.08 13.69
N LYS A 401 0.59 -13.77 12.56
CA LYS A 401 -0.67 -14.51 12.36
C LYS A 401 -0.90 -15.57 13.42
N ASN A 402 0.13 -16.35 13.74
CA ASN A 402 0.03 -17.42 14.74
C ASN A 402 -0.26 -16.86 16.13
N GLU A 403 0.42 -15.78 16.52
CA GLU A 403 0.21 -15.10 17.80
C GLU A 403 -1.18 -14.46 17.88
N PHE A 404 -1.64 -13.83 16.79
CA PHE A 404 -2.97 -13.28 16.68
C PHE A 404 -4.04 -14.38 16.81
N GLU A 405 -3.92 -15.47 16.04
CA GLU A 405 -4.88 -16.58 16.11
C GLU A 405 -4.91 -17.23 17.49
N LYS A 406 -3.75 -17.41 18.12
CA LYS A 406 -3.65 -17.93 19.49
C LYS A 406 -4.41 -17.04 20.46
N LEU A 407 -4.15 -15.74 20.48
CA LEU A 407 -4.84 -14.79 21.36
C LEU A 407 -6.35 -14.83 21.12
N MET A 408 -6.79 -14.76 19.87
CA MET A 408 -8.21 -14.76 19.56
C MET A 408 -8.90 -16.06 20.01
N ASN A 409 -8.24 -17.21 19.86
CA ASN A 409 -8.77 -18.48 20.36
C ASN A 409 -8.87 -18.51 21.89
N GLU A 410 -7.88 -17.97 22.61
CA GLU A 410 -7.92 -17.82 24.07
C GLU A 410 -9.11 -16.95 24.49
N LEU A 411 -9.27 -15.76 23.92
CA LEU A 411 -10.39 -14.85 24.23
C LEU A 411 -11.76 -15.42 23.88
N LEU A 412 -11.86 -16.22 22.81
CA LEU A 412 -13.11 -16.87 22.43
C LEU A 412 -13.48 -18.01 23.37
N ALA A 413 -12.50 -18.67 23.99
CA ALA A 413 -12.67 -19.75 24.96
C ALA A 413 -12.96 -19.24 26.37
N GLU A 414 -12.57 -18.00 26.69
CA GLU A 414 -13.03 -17.31 27.89
C GLU A 414 -14.56 -17.24 27.87
N GLY A 415 -15.21 -17.80 28.90
CA GLY A 415 -16.67 -17.88 28.98
C GLY A 415 -17.31 -16.49 28.93
N ALA A 416 -18.54 -16.41 28.41
CA ALA A 416 -19.32 -15.18 28.51
C ALA A 416 -19.58 -14.91 29.99
N VAL A 417 -18.95 -13.87 30.55
CA VAL A 417 -19.23 -13.44 31.91
C VAL A 417 -20.61 -12.80 31.91
N THR A 418 -21.57 -13.44 32.57
CA THR A 418 -22.83 -12.78 32.94
C THR A 418 -22.47 -11.56 33.79
N LYS A 419 -22.66 -10.35 33.26
CA LYS A 419 -22.65 -9.15 34.09
C LYS A 419 -23.67 -9.37 35.23
N PRO A 420 -23.30 -9.16 36.51
CA PRO A 420 -24.28 -9.13 37.59
C PRO A 420 -25.33 -8.04 37.36
#